data_AF-A0A7X9B8C0-F1
#
_entry.id   AF-A0A7X9B8C0-F1
#
_cell.length_a   1.000
_cell.length_b   1.000
_cell.length_c   1.000
_cell.angle_alpha   90.00
_cell.angle_beta   90.00
_cell.angle_gamma   90.00
#
_symmetry.space_group_name_H-M   'P 1'
#
loop_
_entity.id
_entity.type
_entity.pdbx_description
1 polymer ?
#
loop_
_entity_poly.entity_id
_entity_poly.type
_entity_poly.pdbx_seq_one_letter_code
_entity_poly.pdbx_strand_id
1 'polypeptide(L)'
;MIGNKYLEGLFNYSDEDTGLNELLDLLKYKDKIFIESLIKEPVDLNLCTVEEIEYLTKTSALIDYYLQMHGLVVPDWLRDKRLLFDKPYYHSKRLSDFDKFKLQYTNHAPFRARNVYFDLDAIDRV
;
A
#
# COMPACT_ATOMS: atom_id res chain seq x y z
N MET A 1 -11.34 3.77 -12.33
CA MET A 1 -10.41 4.91 -12.46
C MET A 1 -10.08 5.42 -11.07
N ILE A 2 -8.85 5.22 -10.63
CA ILE A 2 -8.33 5.61 -9.29
C ILE A 2 -8.52 7.12 -9.02
N GLY A 3 -8.45 7.98 -10.04
CA GLY A 3 -8.75 9.41 -9.94
C GLY A 3 -7.65 10.27 -9.30
N ASN A 4 -6.84 9.71 -8.38
CA ASN A 4 -5.61 10.35 -7.92
C ASN A 4 -4.48 10.10 -8.94
N LYS A 5 -3.92 11.17 -9.50
CA LYS A 5 -2.94 11.09 -10.61
C LYS A 5 -1.65 10.36 -10.25
N TYR A 6 -1.21 10.46 -9.00
CA TYR A 6 0.00 9.77 -8.55
C TYR A 6 -0.25 8.27 -8.46
N LEU A 7 -1.31 7.87 -7.76
CA LEU A 7 -1.66 6.45 -7.61
C LEU A 7 -2.03 5.81 -8.95
N GLU A 8 -2.72 6.54 -9.83
CA GLU A 8 -3.01 6.10 -11.20
C GLU A 8 -1.73 5.95 -12.03
N GLY A 9 -0.80 6.90 -11.93
CA GLY A 9 0.51 6.80 -12.58
C GLY A 9 1.29 5.56 -12.13
N LEU A 10 1.31 5.31 -10.82
CA LEU A 10 1.98 4.15 -10.22
C LEU A 10 1.30 2.81 -10.58
N PHE A 11 -0.04 2.80 -10.71
CA PHE A 11 -0.81 1.64 -11.17
C PHE A 11 -0.54 1.30 -12.64
N ASN A 12 -0.31 2.31 -13.48
CA ASN A 12 -0.12 2.13 -14.92
C ASN A 12 1.26 1.61 -15.32
N TYR A 13 2.18 1.39 -14.36
CA TYR A 13 3.42 0.68 -14.66
C TYR A 13 3.12 -0.76 -15.05
N SER A 14 3.80 -1.25 -16.09
CA SER A 14 3.65 -2.64 -16.55
C SER A 14 4.14 -3.68 -15.53
N ASP A 15 5.03 -3.26 -14.63
CA ASP A 15 5.59 -4.08 -13.57
C ASP A 15 5.18 -3.50 -12.21
N GLU A 16 4.43 -4.29 -11.44
CA GLU A 16 3.93 -3.89 -10.11
C GLU A 16 5.07 -3.61 -9.14
N ASP A 17 6.16 -4.37 -9.22
CA ASP A 17 7.33 -4.20 -8.35
C ASP A 17 7.96 -2.80 -8.58
N THR A 18 8.04 -2.36 -9.83
CA THR A 18 8.50 -1.01 -10.20
C THR A 18 7.59 0.08 -9.62
N GLY A 19 6.26 -0.06 -9.77
CA GLY A 19 5.31 0.92 -9.24
C GLY A 19 5.33 1.01 -7.71
N LEU A 20 5.58 -0.12 -7.02
CA LEU A 20 5.73 -0.14 -5.56
C LEU A 20 7.04 0.53 -5.10
N ASN A 21 8.16 0.32 -5.81
CA ASN A 21 9.42 0.97 -5.49
C ASN A 21 9.32 2.50 -5.61
N GLU A 22 8.72 3.00 -6.69
CA GLU A 22 8.48 4.43 -6.86
C GLU A 22 7.57 5.01 -5.77
N LEU A 23 6.54 4.27 -5.34
CA LEU A 23 5.71 4.67 -4.20
C LEU A 23 6.53 4.81 -2.92
N LEU A 24 7.42 3.85 -2.66
CA LEU A 24 8.26 3.85 -1.46
C LEU A 24 9.25 5.00 -1.47
N ASP A 25 9.82 5.35 -2.62
CA ASP A 25 10.68 6.52 -2.75
C ASP A 25 9.91 7.81 -2.44
N LEU A 26 8.69 7.98 -2.99
CA LEU A 26 7.84 9.14 -2.66
C LEU A 26 7.56 9.24 -1.15
N LEU A 27 7.33 8.11 -0.48
CA LEU A 27 7.10 8.03 0.96
C LEU A 27 8.38 8.32 1.78
N LYS A 28 9.52 7.75 1.37
CA LYS A 28 10.85 7.88 2.00
C LYS A 28 11.34 9.32 1.96
N TYR A 29 11.18 10.00 0.83
CA TYR A 29 11.51 11.42 0.69
C TYR A 29 10.43 12.36 1.25
N LYS A 30 9.33 11.82 1.79
CA LYS A 30 8.20 12.57 2.34
C LYS A 30 7.73 13.65 1.37
N ASP A 31 7.53 13.25 0.11
CA ASP A 31 7.11 14.19 -0.93
C ASP A 31 5.80 14.85 -0.49
N LYS A 32 5.89 16.16 -0.22
CA LYS A 32 4.77 16.92 0.32
C LYS A 32 3.61 16.98 -0.67
N ILE A 33 3.90 17.04 -1.96
CA ILE A 33 2.89 17.15 -3.00
C ILE A 33 2.11 15.84 -3.08
N PHE A 34 2.82 14.71 -3.05
CA PHE A 34 2.20 13.40 -2.99
C PHE A 34 1.33 13.23 -1.73
N ILE A 35 1.87 13.50 -0.54
CA ILE A 35 1.14 13.34 0.72
C ILE A 35 -0.10 14.26 0.76
N GLU A 36 0.02 15.50 0.31
CA GLU A 36 -1.12 16.41 0.21
C GLU A 36 -2.17 15.92 -0.78
N SER A 37 -1.76 15.31 -1.90
CA SER A 37 -2.69 14.75 -2.89
C SER A 37 -3.58 13.65 -2.28
N LEU A 38 -3.04 12.81 -1.38
CA LEU A 38 -3.80 11.75 -0.72
C LEU A 38 -4.94 12.29 0.16
N ILE A 39 -4.78 13.51 0.69
CA ILE A 39 -5.76 14.18 1.55
C ILE A 39 -6.75 15.00 0.71
N LYS A 40 -6.25 15.78 -0.25
CA LYS A 40 -7.04 16.70 -1.06
C LYS A 40 -7.90 15.99 -2.12
N GLU A 41 -7.39 14.88 -2.64
CA GLU A 41 -8.00 14.11 -3.74
C GLU A 41 -8.23 12.67 -3.26
N PRO A 42 -9.22 12.43 -2.37
CA PRO A 42 -9.52 11.10 -1.90
C PRO A 42 -10.01 10.21 -3.06
N VAL A 43 -9.56 8.95 -3.06
CA VAL A 43 -9.95 7.99 -4.10
C VAL A 43 -11.40 7.56 -3.88
N ASP A 44 -12.22 7.69 -4.94
CA ASP A 44 -13.57 7.11 -4.94
C ASP A 44 -13.53 5.64 -5.34
N LEU A 45 -13.53 4.77 -4.34
CA LEU A 45 -13.49 3.33 -4.51
C LEU A 45 -14.74 2.76 -5.24
N ASN A 46 -15.84 3.52 -5.38
CA ASN A 46 -17.00 3.06 -6.16
C ASN A 46 -16.74 3.10 -7.67
N LEU A 47 -15.76 3.89 -8.11
CA LEU A 47 -15.38 4.03 -9.51
C LEU A 47 -14.19 3.14 -9.88
N CYS A 48 -13.67 2.37 -8.93
CA CYS A 48 -12.51 1.52 -9.12
C CYS A 48 -12.90 0.15 -9.69
N THR A 49 -12.09 -0.38 -10.60
CA THR A 49 -12.17 -1.77 -11.05
C THR A 49 -11.64 -2.70 -9.97
N VAL A 50 -11.86 -4.01 -10.13
CA VAL A 50 -11.32 -5.01 -9.19
C VAL A 50 -9.80 -4.92 -9.11
N GLU A 51 -9.11 -4.81 -10.24
CA GLU A 51 -7.64 -4.70 -10.31
C GLU A 51 -7.14 -3.44 -9.59
N GLU A 52 -7.83 -2.31 -9.77
CA GLU A 52 -7.51 -1.07 -9.06
C GLU A 52 -7.72 -1.22 -7.54
N ILE A 53 -8.78 -1.91 -7.10
CA ILE A 53 -9.02 -2.19 -5.68
C ILE A 53 -7.93 -3.10 -5.10
N GLU A 54 -7.50 -4.14 -5.82
CA GLU A 54 -6.41 -5.01 -5.37
C GLU A 54 -5.10 -4.23 -5.22
N TYR A 55 -4.78 -3.40 -6.21
CA TYR A 55 -3.60 -2.53 -6.15
C TYR A 55 -3.69 -1.54 -4.98
N LEU A 56 -4.82 -0.86 -4.82
CA LEU A 56 -5.06 0.09 -3.73
C LEU A 56 -5.02 -0.59 -2.37
N THR A 57 -5.44 -1.86 -2.26
CA THR A 57 -5.36 -2.62 -1.00
C THR A 57 -3.90 -2.79 -0.57
N LYS A 58 -3.02 -3.14 -1.52
CA LYS A 58 -1.58 -3.29 -1.28
C LYS A 58 -0.92 -1.95 -0.92
N THR A 59 -1.13 -0.93 -1.74
CA THR A 59 -0.48 0.38 -1.58
C THR A 59 -1.00 1.13 -0.35
N SER A 60 -2.30 1.05 -0.06
CA SER A 60 -2.87 1.69 1.13
C SER A 60 -2.31 1.13 2.44
N ALA A 61 -1.94 -0.16 2.48
CA ALA A 61 -1.26 -0.75 3.63
C ALA A 61 0.12 -0.10 3.87
N LEU A 62 0.90 0.08 2.79
CA LEU A 62 2.21 0.75 2.84
C LEU A 62 2.07 2.23 3.22
N ILE A 63 1.17 2.96 2.55
CA ILE A 63 0.95 4.38 2.81
C ILE A 63 0.50 4.60 4.26
N ASP A 64 -0.49 3.85 4.75
CA ASP A 64 -0.97 3.97 6.14
C ASP A 64 0.16 3.65 7.14
N TYR A 65 0.96 2.61 6.88
CA TYR A 65 2.15 2.31 7.69
C TYR A 65 3.14 3.48 7.73
N TYR A 66 3.55 4.00 6.58
CA TYR A 66 4.52 5.10 6.50
C TYR A 66 4.00 6.40 7.15
N LEU A 67 2.74 6.75 6.90
CA LEU A 67 2.14 7.94 7.50
C LEU A 67 2.06 7.80 9.04
N GLN A 68 1.68 6.64 9.55
CA GLN A 68 1.68 6.37 11.01
C GLN A 68 3.08 6.46 11.61
N MET A 69 4.07 5.82 10.98
CA MET A 69 5.46 5.82 11.46
C MET A 69 6.07 7.23 11.52
N HIS A 70 5.60 8.15 10.67
CA HIS A 70 6.04 9.54 10.64
C HIS A 70 5.12 10.52 11.38
N GLY A 71 4.07 10.04 12.05
CA GLY A 71 3.12 10.89 12.79
C GLY A 71 2.31 11.83 11.90
N LEU A 72 2.10 11.45 10.63
CA LEU A 72 1.31 12.22 9.67
C LEU A 72 -0.17 11.82 9.72
N VAL A 73 -1.03 12.72 9.25
CA VAL A 73 -2.47 12.45 9.16
C VAL A 73 -2.72 11.37 8.11
N VAL A 74 -3.47 10.33 8.49
CA VAL A 74 -3.87 9.26 7.58
C VAL A 74 -5.28 9.55 7.05
N PRO A 75 -5.45 9.73 5.73
CA PRO A 75 -6.78 9.86 5.12
C PRO A 75 -7.71 8.69 5.44
N ASP A 76 -8.99 8.97 5.74
CA ASP A 76 -9.97 7.94 6.11
C ASP A 76 -10.22 6.91 5.00
N TRP A 77 -10.16 7.33 3.73
CA TRP A 77 -10.38 6.44 2.58
C TRP A 77 -9.35 5.30 2.50
N LEU A 78 -8.11 5.52 2.99
CA LEU A 78 -7.08 4.47 3.04
C LEU A 78 -7.51 3.31 3.95
N ARG A 79 -8.38 3.57 4.93
CA ARG A 79 -8.88 2.61 5.92
C ARG A 79 -10.29 2.11 5.60
N ASP A 80 -10.75 2.34 4.37
CA ASP A 80 -12.02 1.81 3.90
C ASP A 80 -12.02 0.27 3.95
N LYS A 81 -13.12 -0.32 4.42
CA LYS A 81 -13.26 -1.77 4.62
C LYS A 81 -13.20 -2.57 3.32
N ARG A 82 -13.38 -1.91 2.17
CA ARG A 82 -13.25 -2.53 0.85
C ARG A 82 -11.79 -2.81 0.48
N LEU A 83 -10.83 -2.15 1.12
CA LEU A 83 -9.39 -2.33 0.90
C LEU A 83 -8.83 -3.43 1.80
N LEU A 84 -9.38 -4.63 1.66
CA LEU A 84 -9.05 -5.79 2.47
C LEU A 84 -9.11 -7.04 1.58
N PHE A 85 -8.05 -7.86 1.62
CA PHE A 85 -8.10 -9.18 0.98
C PHE A 85 -8.79 -10.21 1.87
N ASP A 86 -9.58 -11.08 1.24
CA ASP A 86 -10.19 -12.24 1.91
C ASP A 86 -9.14 -13.27 2.37
N LYS A 87 -8.02 -13.36 1.64
CA LYS A 87 -6.89 -14.25 1.95
C LYS A 87 -5.61 -13.44 2.10
N PRO A 88 -4.69 -13.83 2.99
CA PRO A 88 -3.38 -13.21 3.11
C PRO A 88 -2.65 -13.09 1.77
N TYR A 89 -2.37 -11.86 1.35
CA TYR A 89 -1.46 -11.54 0.27
C TYR A 89 -0.04 -11.37 0.83
N TYR A 90 0.94 -11.98 0.20
CA TYR A 90 2.35 -11.84 0.56
C TYR A 90 3.13 -11.27 -0.61
N HIS A 91 3.75 -10.12 -0.39
CA HIS A 91 4.59 -9.47 -1.38
C HIS A 91 6.01 -10.03 -1.34
N SER A 92 6.20 -11.28 -1.77
CA SER A 92 7.52 -11.88 -2.03
C SER A 92 7.38 -13.19 -2.79
N LYS A 93 8.26 -13.39 -3.78
CA LYS A 93 8.25 -14.57 -4.66
C LYS A 93 8.82 -15.83 -3.99
N ARG A 94 9.48 -15.74 -2.82
CA ARG A 94 10.15 -16.87 -2.15
C ARG A 94 10.02 -16.80 -0.62
N LEU A 95 8.81 -16.98 -0.09
CA LEU A 95 8.59 -17.17 1.35
C LEU A 95 8.25 -18.62 1.66
N SER A 96 8.91 -19.20 2.66
CA SER A 96 8.47 -20.47 3.23
C SER A 96 7.14 -20.30 3.97
N ASP A 97 6.42 -21.38 4.21
CA ASP A 97 5.14 -21.30 4.95
C ASP A 97 5.35 -20.86 6.40
N PHE A 98 6.53 -21.14 6.98
CA PHE A 98 6.90 -20.62 8.29
C PHE A 98 7.13 -19.10 8.25
N ASP A 99 7.77 -18.57 7.20
CA ASP A 99 7.98 -17.13 7.06
C ASP A 99 6.67 -16.39 6.85
N LYS A 100 5.75 -16.96 6.06
CA LYS A 100 4.38 -16.44 5.90
C LYS A 100 3.65 -16.37 7.23
N PHE A 101 3.71 -17.46 8.01
CA PHE A 101 3.11 -17.49 9.34
C PHE A 101 3.73 -16.42 10.24
N LYS A 102 5.06 -16.35 10.29
CA LYS A 102 5.79 -15.34 11.08
C LYS A 102 5.36 -13.91 10.71
N LEU A 103 5.31 -13.58 9.41
CA LEU A 103 4.90 -12.27 8.92
C LEU A 103 3.50 -11.88 9.40
N GLN A 104 2.54 -12.81 9.46
CA GLN A 104 1.19 -12.49 9.95
C GLN A 104 1.19 -11.95 11.38
N TYR A 105 2.11 -12.42 12.24
CA TYR A 105 2.19 -11.98 13.65
C TYR A 105 3.15 -10.83 13.86
N THR A 106 4.24 -10.74 13.10
CA THR A 106 5.29 -9.72 13.30
C THR A 106 5.00 -8.41 12.59
N ASN A 107 4.16 -8.39 11.55
CA ASN A 107 3.93 -7.18 10.77
C ASN A 107 3.07 -6.14 11.50
N HIS A 108 3.19 -4.88 11.08
CA HIS A 108 2.52 -3.76 11.71
C HIS A 108 0.99 -3.80 11.50
N ALA A 109 0.25 -3.06 12.35
CA ALA A 109 -1.20 -3.05 12.33
C ALA A 109 -1.83 -2.71 10.96
N PRO A 110 -1.30 -1.76 10.16
CA PRO A 110 -1.86 -1.43 8.85
C PRO A 110 -1.86 -2.61 7.85
N PHE A 111 -0.85 -3.46 7.92
CA PHE A 111 -0.69 -4.65 7.09
C PHE A 111 -1.69 -5.74 7.47
N ARG A 112 -1.77 -6.05 8.78
CA ARG A 112 -2.73 -7.01 9.33
C ARG A 112 -4.18 -6.60 9.06
N ALA A 113 -4.50 -5.32 9.19
CA ALA A 113 -5.84 -4.79 8.96
C ALA A 113 -6.37 -5.02 7.54
N ARG A 114 -5.48 -5.30 6.57
CA ARG A 114 -5.81 -5.47 5.15
C ARG A 114 -5.45 -6.85 4.60
N ASN A 115 -4.95 -7.76 5.45
CA ASN A 115 -4.39 -9.05 5.03
C ASN A 115 -3.28 -8.93 3.98
N VAL A 116 -2.47 -7.87 4.06
CA VAL A 116 -1.36 -7.61 3.15
C VAL A 116 -0.07 -7.68 3.93
N TYR A 117 0.87 -8.54 3.51
CA TYR A 117 2.11 -8.77 4.24
C TYR A 117 3.30 -8.50 3.35
N PHE A 118 4.08 -7.50 3.74
CA PHE A 118 5.33 -7.14 3.11
C PHE A 118 6.51 -7.57 3.98
N ASP A 119 7.59 -8.01 3.34
CA ASP A 119 8.89 -8.15 3.98
C ASP A 119 9.59 -6.78 3.96
N LEU A 120 9.42 -6.01 5.04
CA LEU A 120 9.93 -4.63 5.12
C LEU A 120 11.47 -4.59 5.00
N ASP A 121 12.19 -5.61 5.49
CA ASP A 121 13.64 -5.69 5.37
C ASP A 121 14.10 -5.88 3.91
N ALA A 122 13.28 -6.51 3.08
CA ALA A 122 13.54 -6.67 1.65
C ALA A 122 13.24 -5.39 0.87
N ILE A 123 12.25 -4.63 1.33
CA ILE A 123 11.73 -3.44 0.66
C ILE A 123 12.55 -2.19 1.02
N ASP A 124 13.05 -2.08 2.25
CA ASP A 124 13.90 -0.97 2.70
C ASP A 124 15.32 -0.99 2.08
N ARG A 125 15.72 -2.11 1.45
CA ARG A 125 17.04 -2.26 0.81
C ARG A 125 17.14 -1.68 -0.60
N VAL A 126 16.05 -1.07 -1.10
CA VAL A 126 16.02 -0.32 -2.36
C VAL A 126 16.33 1.15 -2.13
#